data_AF-A0A2D7GU94-F1
#
_entry.id   AF-A0A2D7GU94-F1
#
_cell.length_a   1.000
_cell.length_b   1.000
_cell.length_c   1.000
_cell.angle_alpha   90.00
_cell.angle_beta   90.00
_cell.angle_gamma   90.00
#
_symmetry.space_group_name_H-M   'P 1'
#
loop_
_entity.id
_entity.type
_entity.pdbx_description
1 polymer ?
#
loop_
_entity_poly.entity_id
_entity_poly.type
_entity_poly.pdbx_seq_one_letter_code
_entity_poly.pdbx_strand_id
1 'polypeptide(L)'
;MRKQPRERLKKAAKLMKKPVGKFEPIPLSLAPNVPSWMTRAFSNNRYTVMIDDNCIMSDGKPAIKAMVQRHDDAIFPNHWAEMQSIKNEIFGPESVAVQYFPAHSDLVDKFNIYWMFVFTDGRIPTYKEQSK
;
A
#
# COMPACT_ATOMS: atom_id res chain seq x y z
N MET A 1 27.78 4.86 6.47
CA MET A 1 27.31 3.74 7.32
C MET A 1 25.97 4.14 7.95
N ARG A 2 24.82 3.64 7.45
CA ARG A 2 23.47 4.06 7.90
C ARG A 2 23.24 3.63 9.36
N LYS A 3 23.41 4.54 10.32
CA LYS A 3 23.09 4.33 11.75
C LYS A 3 21.57 4.23 12.05
N GLN A 4 20.72 4.52 11.07
CA GLN A 4 19.27 4.73 11.24
C GLN A 4 18.35 3.48 11.32
N PRO A 5 18.67 2.27 10.83
CA PRO A 5 17.69 1.17 10.80
C PRO A 5 17.22 0.73 12.19
N ARG A 6 18.14 0.63 13.17
CA ARG A 6 17.83 0.06 14.50
C ARG A 6 16.93 0.95 15.34
N GLU A 7 17.14 2.27 15.31
CA GLU A 7 16.30 3.20 16.08
C GLU A 7 14.89 3.30 15.52
N ARG A 8 14.76 3.34 14.19
CA ARG A 8 13.45 3.29 13.51
C ARG A 8 12.68 2.04 13.93
N LEU A 9 13.30 0.86 13.85
CA LEU A 9 12.67 -0.40 14.22
C LEU A 9 12.27 -0.45 15.70
N LYS A 10 13.10 0.07 16.61
CA LYS A 10 12.73 0.19 18.04
C LYS A 10 11.51 1.08 18.25
N LYS A 11 11.46 2.23 17.56
CA LYS A 11 10.30 3.15 17.62
C LYS A 11 9.05 2.48 17.06
N ALA A 12 9.16 1.79 15.92
CA ALA A 12 8.07 1.02 15.33
C ALA A 12 7.56 -0.05 16.28
N ALA A 13 8.44 -0.88 16.86
CA ALA A 13 8.07 -1.92 17.82
C ALA A 13 7.30 -1.37 19.04
N LYS A 14 7.63 -0.17 19.51
CA LYS A 14 6.89 0.50 20.59
C LYS A 14 5.48 0.91 20.13
N LEU A 15 5.33 1.39 18.90
CA LEU A 15 4.05 1.80 18.32
C LEU A 15 3.15 0.60 17.97
N MET A 16 3.72 -0.54 17.57
CA MET A 16 2.98 -1.76 17.25
C MET A 16 2.22 -2.34 18.45
N LYS A 17 2.68 -2.08 19.67
CA LYS A 17 1.99 -2.48 20.92
C LYS A 17 0.71 -1.68 21.19
N LYS A 18 0.52 -0.55 20.51
CA LYS A 18 -0.70 0.26 20.64
C LYS A 18 -1.81 -0.30 19.75
N PRO A 19 -3.09 0.00 20.07
CA PRO A 19 -4.20 -0.23 19.15
C PRO A 19 -3.91 0.39 17.77
N VAL A 20 -4.49 -0.19 16.72
CA VAL A 20 -4.39 0.35 15.36
C VAL A 20 -5.05 1.73 15.35
N GLY A 21 -4.29 2.75 14.98
CA GLY A 21 -4.79 4.11 14.78
C GLY A 21 -5.31 4.31 13.37
N LYS A 22 -5.99 5.43 13.16
CA LYS A 22 -6.47 5.87 11.86
C LYS A 22 -5.32 6.35 10.97
N PHE A 23 -5.51 6.20 9.66
CA PHE A 23 -4.64 6.74 8.65
C PHE A 23 -4.78 8.26 8.58
N GLU A 24 -3.67 8.94 8.81
CA GLU A 24 -3.56 10.38 8.68
C GLU A 24 -2.73 10.73 7.44
N PRO A 25 -3.06 11.81 6.70
CA PRO A 25 -2.31 12.24 5.54
C PRO A 25 -0.90 12.68 5.95
N ILE A 26 0.09 12.32 5.14
CA ILE A 26 1.47 12.81 5.27
C ILE A 26 1.63 14.04 4.37
N PRO A 27 1.97 15.22 4.90
CA PRO A 27 2.28 16.38 4.07
C PRO A 27 3.55 16.12 3.24
N LEU A 28 3.40 15.92 1.93
CA LEU A 28 4.52 15.57 1.05
C LEU A 28 5.60 16.66 0.99
N SER A 29 5.22 17.93 1.17
CA SER A 29 6.15 19.06 1.26
C SER A 29 7.14 18.97 2.43
N LEU A 30 6.82 18.17 3.45
CA LEU A 30 7.65 17.97 4.64
C LEU A 30 8.36 16.62 4.63
N ALA A 31 8.06 15.74 3.67
CA ALA A 31 8.60 14.40 3.61
C ALA A 31 9.97 14.40 2.89
N PRO A 32 11.01 13.80 3.48
CA PRO A 32 12.30 13.68 2.80
C PRO A 32 12.19 12.62 1.68
N ASN A 33 12.78 12.91 0.52
CA ASN A 33 12.90 11.97 -0.62
C ASN A 33 11.55 11.41 -1.11
N VAL A 34 10.59 12.28 -1.40
CA VAL A 34 9.32 11.89 -2.05
C VAL A 34 9.62 11.37 -3.47
N PRO A 35 9.27 10.12 -3.80
CA PRO A 35 9.34 9.62 -5.17
C PRO A 35 8.52 10.49 -6.12
N SER A 36 9.02 10.73 -7.33
CA SER A 36 8.37 11.59 -8.32
C SER A 36 6.97 11.13 -8.75
N TRP A 37 6.66 9.84 -8.60
CA TRP A 37 5.36 9.26 -8.92
C TRP A 37 4.31 9.45 -7.82
N MET A 38 4.71 9.84 -6.60
CA MET A 38 3.81 9.88 -5.46
C MET A 38 2.93 11.14 -5.50
N THR A 39 1.62 10.94 -5.55
CA THR A 39 0.62 12.01 -5.50
C THR A 39 0.19 12.32 -4.07
N ARG A 40 0.10 11.29 -3.22
CA ARG A 40 -0.26 11.40 -1.79
C ARG A 40 0.27 10.24 -0.97
N ALA A 41 0.29 10.41 0.34
CA ALA A 41 0.65 9.34 1.27
C ALA A 41 -0.12 9.46 2.59
N PHE A 42 -0.31 8.31 3.24
CA PHE A 42 -0.97 8.20 4.53
C PHE A 42 -0.13 7.35 5.47
N SER A 43 -0.22 7.59 6.77
CA SER A 43 0.35 6.69 7.78
C SER A 43 -0.54 6.56 9.00
N ASN A 44 -0.45 5.41 9.65
CA ASN A 44 -0.88 5.25 11.04
C ASN A 44 0.30 4.75 11.87
N ASN A 45 0.04 4.21 13.06
CA ASN A 45 1.09 3.68 13.95
C ASN A 45 1.70 2.34 13.50
N ARG A 46 1.22 1.73 12.41
CA ARG A 46 1.67 0.42 11.92
C ARG A 46 2.14 0.45 10.47
N TYR A 47 1.49 1.25 9.63
CA TYR A 47 1.65 1.21 8.18
C TYR A 47 1.88 2.59 7.59
N THR A 48 2.61 2.61 6.48
CA THR A 48 2.66 3.71 5.53
C THR A 48 2.06 3.24 4.21
N VAL A 49 1.22 4.09 3.62
CA VAL A 49 0.63 3.89 2.29
C VAL A 49 1.06 5.03 1.38
N MET A 50 1.72 4.69 0.29
CA MET A 50 2.25 5.63 -0.70
C MET A 50 1.46 5.45 -2.00
N ILE A 51 0.90 6.53 -2.54
CA ILE A 51 -0.11 6.47 -3.60
C ILE A 51 0.33 7.26 -4.82
N ASP A 52 0.03 6.69 -5.99
CA ASP A 52 0.07 7.31 -7.31
C ASP A 52 -1.35 7.22 -7.89
N ASP A 53 -2.08 8.34 -7.87
CA ASP A 53 -3.45 8.41 -8.40
C ASP A 53 -3.50 8.38 -9.95
N ASN A 54 -2.35 8.50 -10.63
CA ASN A 54 -2.26 8.65 -12.09
C ASN A 54 -1.47 7.51 -12.75
N CYS A 55 -1.44 6.33 -12.13
CA CYS A 55 -0.70 5.20 -12.66
C CYS A 55 -1.33 4.71 -13.97
N ILE A 56 -0.67 4.96 -15.10
CA ILE A 56 -1.15 4.55 -16.42
C ILE A 56 -0.97 3.04 -16.59
N MET A 57 -2.07 2.34 -16.86
CA MET A 57 -2.07 0.89 -17.12
C MET A 57 -1.76 0.59 -18.59
N SER A 58 -1.52 -0.69 -18.92
CA SER A 58 -1.20 -1.13 -20.29
C SER A 58 -2.29 -0.84 -21.33
N ASP A 59 -3.53 -0.61 -20.90
CA ASP A 59 -4.65 -0.19 -21.74
C ASP A 59 -4.74 1.35 -21.89
N GLY A 60 -3.75 2.09 -21.40
CA GLY A 60 -3.67 3.56 -21.47
C GLY A 60 -4.56 4.29 -20.46
N LYS A 61 -5.33 3.59 -19.63
CA LYS A 61 -6.26 4.21 -18.69
C LYS A 61 -5.67 4.23 -17.26
N PRO A 62 -5.95 5.27 -16.45
CA PRO A 62 -5.34 5.42 -15.14
C PRO A 62 -5.94 4.45 -14.11
N ALA A 63 -5.12 3.96 -13.20
CA ALA A 63 -5.52 3.30 -11.96
C ALA A 63 -4.82 3.98 -10.79
N ILE A 64 -5.34 3.77 -9.58
CA ILE A 64 -4.65 4.23 -8.37
C ILE A 64 -3.70 3.12 -7.94
N LYS A 65 -2.40 3.37 -7.98
CA LYS A 65 -1.38 2.44 -7.49
C LYS A 65 -1.03 2.79 -6.04
N ALA A 66 -1.16 1.83 -5.14
CA ALA A 66 -0.84 1.99 -3.73
C ALA A 66 0.21 0.99 -3.28
N MET A 67 1.28 1.49 -2.68
CA MET A 67 2.30 0.73 -1.99
C MET A 67 2.02 0.75 -0.50
N VAL A 68 2.06 -0.41 0.14
CA VAL A 68 1.87 -0.56 1.58
C VAL A 68 3.12 -1.17 2.21
N GLN A 69 3.60 -0.53 3.27
CA GLN A 69 4.72 -1.02 4.07
C GLN A 69 4.40 -0.97 5.55
N ARG A 70 4.76 -2.03 6.28
CA ARG A 70 4.69 -2.07 7.74
C ARG A 70 5.94 -1.44 8.37
N HIS A 71 5.76 -0.65 9.43
CA HIS A 71 6.83 0.16 10.02
C HIS A 71 7.96 -0.64 10.69
N ASP A 72 7.68 -1.87 11.09
CA ASP A 72 8.66 -2.78 11.71
C ASP A 72 9.27 -3.80 10.73
N ASP A 73 9.02 -3.62 9.43
CA ASP A 73 9.51 -4.43 8.31
C ASP A 73 9.11 -5.91 8.34
N ALA A 74 8.23 -6.37 9.24
CA ALA A 74 7.80 -7.76 9.23
C ALA A 74 6.66 -8.02 8.22
N ILE A 75 6.47 -9.29 7.88
CA ILE A 75 5.36 -9.77 7.04
C ILE A 75 4.01 -9.49 7.70
N PHE A 76 2.95 -9.48 6.90
CA PHE A 76 1.60 -9.24 7.41
C PHE A 76 1.04 -10.55 7.98
N PRO A 77 0.71 -10.62 9.28
CA PRO A 77 0.25 -11.85 9.91
C PRO A 77 -1.12 -12.33 9.37
N ASN A 78 -1.99 -11.39 9.01
CA ASN A 78 -3.29 -11.63 8.37
C ASN A 78 -3.40 -10.80 7.08
N HIS A 79 -2.47 -11.05 6.17
CA HIS A 79 -2.26 -10.25 4.95
C HIS A 79 -3.54 -9.77 4.27
N TRP A 80 -4.46 -10.71 3.99
CA TRP A 80 -5.73 -10.38 3.33
C TRP A 80 -6.58 -9.37 4.12
N ALA A 81 -6.85 -9.67 5.40
CA ALA A 81 -7.70 -8.82 6.23
C ALA A 81 -7.09 -7.43 6.48
N GLU A 82 -5.76 -7.38 6.67
CA GLU A 82 -5.02 -6.12 6.85
C GLU A 82 -5.07 -5.28 5.56
N MET A 83 -4.76 -5.86 4.40
CA MET A 83 -4.81 -5.14 3.12
C MET A 83 -6.23 -4.67 2.78
N GLN A 84 -7.26 -5.48 3.07
CA GLN A 84 -8.66 -5.10 2.91
C GLN A 84 -9.03 -3.92 3.84
N SER A 85 -8.62 -3.96 5.11
CA SER A 85 -8.89 -2.88 6.06
C SER A 85 -8.23 -1.57 5.63
N ILE A 86 -6.97 -1.64 5.17
CA ILE A 86 -6.23 -0.48 4.66
C ILE A 86 -6.95 0.10 3.43
N LYS A 87 -7.33 -0.75 2.48
CA LYS A 87 -8.08 -0.32 1.29
C LYS A 87 -9.41 0.33 1.67
N ASN A 88 -10.19 -0.30 2.54
CA ASN A 88 -11.49 0.21 2.98
C ASN A 88 -11.37 1.59 3.62
N GLU A 89 -10.35 1.81 4.45
CA GLU A 89 -10.16 3.08 5.15
C GLU A 89 -9.73 4.21 4.20
N ILE A 90 -8.85 3.93 3.23
CA ILE A 90 -8.26 4.97 2.36
C ILE A 90 -9.09 5.21 1.09
N PHE A 91 -9.68 4.15 0.52
CA PHE A 91 -10.36 4.19 -0.78
C PHE A 91 -11.86 3.88 -0.67
N GLY A 92 -12.38 3.69 0.54
CA GLY A 92 -13.78 3.35 0.79
C GLY A 92 -14.06 1.85 0.68
N PRO A 93 -15.12 1.34 1.35
CA PRO A 93 -15.42 -0.09 1.42
C PRO A 93 -15.77 -0.70 0.06
N GLU A 94 -16.46 0.05 -0.80
CA GLU A 94 -16.95 -0.42 -2.11
C GLU A 94 -15.89 -0.39 -3.22
N SER A 95 -14.70 0.18 -2.97
CA SER A 95 -13.63 0.17 -3.98
C SER A 95 -13.11 -1.25 -4.22
N VAL A 96 -12.81 -1.55 -5.49
CA VAL A 96 -12.21 -2.83 -5.90
C VAL A 96 -10.72 -2.62 -6.15
N ALA A 97 -9.92 -3.52 -5.58
CA ALA A 97 -8.47 -3.50 -5.74
C ALA A 97 -7.96 -4.89 -6.14
N VAL A 98 -6.88 -4.91 -6.93
CA VAL A 98 -6.13 -6.13 -7.25
C VAL A 98 -4.73 -6.01 -6.66
N GLN A 99 -4.22 -7.12 -6.12
CA GLN A 99 -2.82 -7.18 -5.71
C GLN A 99 -1.96 -7.51 -6.93
N TYR A 100 -0.88 -6.76 -7.12
CA TYR A 100 0.03 -6.95 -8.23
C TYR A 100 1.14 -7.94 -7.85
N PHE A 101 1.24 -9.00 -8.64
CA PHE A 101 2.32 -9.97 -8.57
C PHE A 101 3.07 -9.92 -9.91
N PRO A 102 4.31 -9.40 -9.94
CA PRO A 102 5.06 -9.27 -11.19
C PRO A 102 5.42 -10.63 -11.77
N ALA A 103 5.75 -10.65 -13.06
CA ALA A 103 6.42 -11.80 -13.67
C ALA A 103 7.72 -12.11 -12.89
N HIS A 104 8.12 -13.38 -12.85
CA HIS A 104 9.30 -13.79 -12.08
C HIS A 104 10.58 -13.05 -12.51
N SER A 105 10.72 -12.73 -13.80
CA SER A 105 11.83 -11.94 -14.34
C SER A 105 11.92 -10.52 -13.77
N ASP A 106 10.78 -9.97 -13.34
CA ASP A 106 10.64 -8.60 -12.83
C ASP A 106 10.49 -8.58 -11.30
N LEU A 107 10.53 -9.74 -10.65
CA LEU A 107 10.34 -9.88 -9.22
C LEU A 107 11.56 -9.32 -8.47
N VAL A 108 11.31 -8.27 -7.68
CA VAL A 108 12.29 -7.73 -6.73
C VAL A 108 11.81 -7.99 -5.31
N ASP A 109 12.22 -9.13 -4.75
CA ASP A 109 11.89 -9.53 -3.38
C ASP A 109 13.01 -9.17 -2.40
N LYS A 110 13.08 -7.89 -2.02
CA LYS A 110 14.09 -7.38 -1.07
C LYS A 110 13.49 -6.81 0.22
N PHE A 111 12.20 -6.52 0.21
CA PHE A 111 11.50 -5.83 1.29
C PHE A 111 10.05 -6.31 1.37
N ASN A 112 9.49 -6.32 2.58
CA ASN A 112 8.08 -6.63 2.83
C ASN A 112 7.18 -5.44 2.43
N ILE A 113 7.11 -5.21 1.12
CA ILE A 113 6.34 -4.14 0.47
C ILE A 113 5.28 -4.80 -0.43
N TYR A 114 4.05 -4.33 -0.31
CA TYR A 114 2.92 -4.90 -1.02
C TYR A 114 2.26 -3.85 -1.89
N TRP A 115 1.90 -4.22 -3.11
CA TRP A 115 1.27 -3.32 -4.08
C TRP A 115 -0.18 -3.71 -4.30
N MET A 116 -1.07 -2.73 -4.33
CA MET A 116 -2.44 -2.89 -4.80
C MET A 116 -2.76 -1.82 -5.85
N PHE A 117 -3.61 -2.18 -6.80
CA PHE A 117 -4.13 -1.28 -7.82
C PHE A 117 -5.63 -1.17 -7.62
N VAL A 118 -6.11 0.03 -7.33
CA VAL A 118 -7.52 0.34 -7.13
C VAL A 118 -8.07 0.90 -8.44
N PHE A 119 -9.17 0.32 -8.89
CA PHE A 119 -9.84 0.75 -10.11
C PHE A 119 -11.07 1.60 -9.78
N THR A 120 -11.24 2.68 -10.52
CA THR A 120 -12.47 3.48 -10.50
C THR A 120 -13.57 2.79 -11.32
N ASP A 121 -14.83 3.17 -11.08
CA ASP A 121 -16.04 2.44 -11.49
C ASP A 121 -16.00 1.83 -12.90
N GLY A 122 -16.37 0.56 -12.97
CA GLY A 122 -16.52 -0.21 -14.20
C GLY A 122 -15.27 -0.89 -14.73
N ARG A 123 -14.10 -0.70 -14.10
CA ARG A 123 -12.82 -1.33 -14.51
C ARG A 123 -12.36 -2.45 -13.58
N ILE A 124 -13.29 -3.32 -13.21
CA ILE A 124 -13.00 -4.48 -12.37
C ILE A 124 -12.62 -5.70 -13.22
N PRO A 125 -11.81 -6.64 -12.72
CA PRO A 125 -11.69 -7.96 -13.32
C PRO A 125 -13.08 -8.60 -13.40
N THR A 126 -13.54 -8.91 -14.60
CA THR A 126 -14.81 -9.60 -14.80
C THR A 126 -14.59 -11.10 -14.62
N TYR A 127 -14.80 -11.60 -13.39
CA TYR A 127 -15.07 -13.02 -13.21
C TYR A 127 -16.54 -13.26 -13.57
N LYS A 128 -16.81 -13.75 -14.78
CA LYS A 128 -18.10 -14.37 -15.06
C LYS A 128 -18.03 -15.77 -14.44
N GLU A 129 -18.61 -15.92 -13.26
CA GLU A 129 -18.93 -17.25 -12.76
C GLU A 129 -19.84 -17.89 -13.82
N GLN A 130 -19.37 -18.96 -14.46
CA GLN A 130 -20.25 -19.75 -15.31
C GLN A 130 -21.31 -20.31 -14.38
N SER A 131 -22.55 -19.84 -14.51
CA SER A 131 -23.70 -20.41 -13.85
C SER A 131 -23.65 -21.92 -14.07
N LYS A 132 -23.50 -22.69 -12.98
CA LYS A 132 -23.66 -24.14 -13.02
C LYS A 132 -25.11 -24.50 -13.32
#